data_AF-A0A0Q6WST0-F1
#
_entry.id   AF-A0A0Q6WST0-F1
#
_cell.length_a   1.000
_cell.length_b   1.000
_cell.length_c   1.000
_cell.angle_alpha   90.00
_cell.angle_beta   90.00
_cell.angle_gamma   90.00
#
_symmetry.space_group_name_H-M   'P 1'
#
loop_
_entity.id
_entity.type
_entity.pdbx_description
1 polymer ?
#
loop_
_entity_poly.entity_id
_entity_poly.type
_entity_poly.pdbx_seq_one_letter_code
_entity_poly.pdbx_strand_id
1 'polypeptide(L)'
;MTMEAITITDEYLTELRERFEKWADFLNMGFGLVAFTFALACLGTKTPVVNAWFSIAVLSFVRYKGSHLFPAEILRLRKLAKVDEKARVLLKGLESEFLSVKTAVTTYPIFLIGYVLLGAIAFSPVLSKVIPGLGTYVGI
;
A
#
# COMPACT_ATOMS: atom_id res chain seq x y z
N MET A 1 -21.81 31.38 -3.18
CA MET A 1 -21.18 30.13 -2.70
C MET A 1 -19.78 30.49 -2.26
N THR A 2 -19.59 30.68 -0.96
CA THR A 2 -18.29 31.07 -0.38
C THR A 2 -17.36 29.86 -0.42
N MET A 3 -16.26 30.00 -1.17
CA MET A 3 -15.17 29.05 -1.18
C MET A 3 -14.56 29.01 0.23
N GLU A 4 -14.71 27.88 0.94
CA GLU A 4 -13.88 27.63 2.12
C GLU A 4 -12.44 27.47 1.64
N ALA A 5 -11.69 28.59 1.65
CA ALA A 5 -10.25 28.55 1.52
C ALA A 5 -9.71 27.72 2.68
N ILE A 6 -8.98 26.64 2.38
CA ILE A 6 -8.30 25.86 3.40
C ILE A 6 -7.34 26.80 4.12
N THR A 7 -7.63 27.15 5.37
CA THR A 7 -6.66 27.79 6.26
C THR A 7 -5.67 26.73 6.68
N ILE A 8 -4.53 26.70 6.00
CA ILE A 8 -3.41 25.82 6.31
C ILE A 8 -2.75 26.38 7.58
N THR A 9 -3.22 25.92 8.73
CA THR A 9 -2.59 26.19 10.03
C THR A 9 -1.60 25.07 10.34
N ASP A 10 -0.52 25.36 11.08
CA ASP A 10 0.44 24.34 11.53
C ASP A 10 -0.22 23.21 12.34
N GLU A 11 -1.26 23.55 13.11
CA GLU A 11 -2.06 22.58 13.84
C GLU A 11 -2.79 21.59 12.91
N TYR A 12 -3.40 22.10 11.83
CA TYR A 12 -4.05 21.26 10.82
C TYR A 12 -3.06 20.35 10.09
N LEU A 13 -1.87 20.87 9.76
CA LEU A 13 -0.80 20.08 9.16
C LEU A 13 -0.35 18.94 10.08
N THR A 14 -0.22 19.22 11.36
CA THR A 14 0.21 18.24 12.37
C THR A 14 -0.83 17.13 12.53
N GLU A 15 -2.12 17.48 12.66
CA GLU A 15 -3.20 16.48 12.77
C GLU A 15 -3.29 15.59 11.52
N LEU A 16 -3.16 16.20 10.33
CA LEU A 16 -3.18 15.47 9.07
C LEU A 16 -2.02 14.49 8.96
N ARG A 17 -0.83 14.90 9.43
CA ARG A 17 0.38 14.08 9.48
C ARG A 17 0.21 12.87 10.39
N GLU A 18 -0.31 13.05 11.61
CA GLU A 18 -0.60 11.95 12.54
C GLU A 18 -1.61 10.95 11.97
N ARG A 19 -2.63 11.44 11.26
CA ARG A 19 -3.63 10.57 10.60
C ARG A 19 -2.99 9.74 9.48
N PHE A 20 -2.06 10.32 8.74
CA PHE A 20 -1.29 9.60 7.72
C PHE A 20 -0.36 8.55 8.33
N GLU A 21 0.33 8.89 9.42
CA GLU A 21 1.24 7.99 10.11
C GLU A 21 0.50 6.76 10.64
N LYS A 22 -0.62 6.95 11.36
CA LYS A 22 -1.48 5.85 11.83
C LYS A 22 -1.98 4.97 10.69
N TRP A 23 -2.36 5.57 9.57
CA TRP A 23 -2.81 4.82 8.40
C TRP A 23 -1.67 4.02 7.76
N ALA A 24 -0.48 4.58 7.71
CA ALA A 24 0.68 3.93 7.14
C ALA A 24 1.20 2.78 8.04
N ASP A 25 1.16 2.95 9.36
CA ASP A 25 1.41 1.88 10.33
C ASP A 25 0.40 0.74 10.20
N PHE A 26 -0.88 1.07 10.02
CA PHE A 26 -1.92 0.08 9.74
C PHE A 26 -1.68 -0.68 8.42
N LEU A 27 -1.22 0.01 7.37
CA LEU A 27 -0.80 -0.68 6.14
C LEU A 27 0.39 -1.61 6.38
N ASN A 28 1.39 -1.15 7.14
CA ASN A 28 2.61 -1.90 7.36
C ASN A 28 2.39 -3.15 8.22
N MET A 29 1.76 -2.99 9.39
CA MET A 29 1.47 -4.11 10.27
C MET A 29 0.27 -4.93 9.82
N GLY A 30 -0.84 -4.29 9.43
CA GLY A 30 -2.05 -5.01 9.06
C GLY A 30 -1.91 -5.72 7.72
N PHE A 31 -1.73 -4.94 6.64
CA PHE A 31 -1.67 -5.52 5.30
C PHE A 31 -0.34 -6.20 5.01
N GLY A 32 0.78 -5.63 5.46
CA GLY A 32 2.10 -6.19 5.23
C GLY A 32 2.31 -7.55 5.88
N LEU A 33 1.97 -7.69 7.16
CA LEU A 33 2.13 -8.96 7.88
C LEU A 33 1.21 -10.06 7.33
N VAL A 34 -0.04 -9.72 6.98
CA VAL A 34 -0.98 -10.68 6.38
C VAL A 34 -0.49 -11.09 4.99
N ALA A 35 -0.02 -10.16 4.16
CA ALA A 35 0.54 -10.46 2.85
C ALA A 35 1.77 -11.36 2.94
N PHE A 36 2.67 -11.09 3.89
CA PHE A 36 3.83 -11.92 4.18
C PHE A 36 3.41 -13.34 4.63
N THR A 37 2.45 -13.43 5.54
CA THR A 37 1.93 -14.72 6.03
C THR A 37 1.29 -15.53 4.91
N PHE A 38 0.50 -14.90 4.03
CA PHE A 38 -0.06 -15.54 2.85
C PHE A 38 1.02 -15.99 1.87
N ALA A 39 2.07 -15.21 1.66
CA ALA A 39 3.17 -15.59 0.78
C ALA A 39 3.87 -16.86 1.31
N LEU A 40 4.21 -16.91 2.61
CA LEU A 40 4.78 -18.11 3.22
C LEU A 40 3.85 -19.32 3.17
N ALA A 41 2.55 -19.12 3.42
CA ALA A 41 1.56 -20.19 3.35
C ALA A 41 1.43 -20.75 1.91
N CYS A 42 1.48 -19.88 0.90
CA CYS A 42 1.40 -20.30 -0.51
C CYS A 42 2.60 -21.17 -0.92
N LEU A 43 3.82 -20.83 -0.48
CA LEU A 43 5.02 -21.63 -0.76
C LEU A 43 4.93 -23.07 -0.21
N GLY A 44 4.17 -23.27 0.87
CA GLY A 44 3.97 -24.59 1.47
C GLY A 44 2.93 -25.47 0.76
N THR A 45 2.26 -24.98 -0.29
CA THR A 45 1.18 -25.73 -0.96
C THR A 45 1.62 -26.37 -2.27
N LYS A 46 0.82 -27.31 -2.77
CA LYS A 46 1.03 -27.96 -4.07
C LYS A 46 0.75 -27.03 -5.27
N THR A 47 0.05 -25.91 -5.05
CA THR A 47 -0.38 -24.97 -6.09
C THR A 47 -0.09 -23.52 -5.66
N PRO A 48 1.18 -23.17 -5.45
CA PRO A 48 1.59 -21.89 -4.85
C PRO A 48 1.11 -20.68 -5.66
N VAL A 49 1.18 -20.75 -6.98
CA VAL A 49 0.76 -19.66 -7.90
C VAL A 49 -0.74 -19.37 -7.77
N VAL A 50 -1.57 -20.42 -7.86
CA VAL A 50 -3.03 -20.28 -7.77
C VAL A 50 -3.43 -19.72 -6.42
N ASN A 51 -2.82 -20.24 -5.34
CA ASN A 51 -3.08 -19.78 -3.99
C ASN A 51 -2.64 -18.32 -3.79
N ALA A 52 -1.51 -17.91 -4.37
CA ALA A 52 -1.04 -16.53 -4.30
C ALA A 52 -2.02 -15.57 -5.00
N TRP A 53 -2.58 -15.95 -6.15
CA TRP A 53 -3.63 -15.16 -6.82
C TRP A 53 -4.90 -15.06 -5.98
N PHE A 54 -5.35 -16.15 -5.35
CA PHE A 54 -6.47 -16.11 -4.41
C PHE A 54 -6.17 -15.23 -3.19
N SER A 55 -4.98 -15.33 -2.61
CA SER A 55 -4.52 -14.48 -1.51
C SER A 55 -4.49 -12.99 -1.89
N ILE A 56 -4.05 -12.66 -3.10
CA ILE A 56 -4.11 -11.28 -3.64
C ILE A 56 -5.56 -10.82 -3.77
N ALA A 57 -6.47 -11.67 -4.27
CA ALA A 57 -7.89 -11.34 -4.36
C ALA A 57 -8.52 -11.08 -2.98
N VAL A 58 -8.21 -11.92 -1.99
CA VAL A 58 -8.66 -11.73 -0.60
C VAL A 58 -8.12 -10.43 -0.01
N LEU A 59 -6.80 -10.17 -0.13
CA LEU A 59 -6.20 -8.91 0.33
C LEU A 59 -6.82 -7.68 -0.35
N SER A 60 -7.13 -7.78 -1.64
CA SER A 60 -7.79 -6.71 -2.40
C SER A 60 -9.21 -6.46 -1.89
N PHE A 61 -9.96 -7.52 -1.57
CA PHE A 61 -11.28 -7.40 -0.97
C PHE A 61 -11.25 -6.81 0.44
N VAL A 62 -10.31 -7.27 1.28
CA VAL A 62 -10.10 -6.72 2.63
C VAL A 62 -9.70 -5.25 2.56
N ARG A 63 -8.83 -4.87 1.61
CA ARG A 63 -8.48 -3.48 1.34
C ARG A 63 -9.68 -2.66 0.89
N TYR A 64 -10.49 -3.20 -0.02
CA TYR A 64 -11.70 -2.52 -0.49
C TYR A 64 -12.68 -2.31 0.66
N LYS A 65 -12.92 -3.33 1.47
CA LYS A 65 -13.77 -3.22 2.66
C LYS A 65 -13.18 -2.26 3.67
N GLY A 66 -11.88 -2.32 3.95
CA GLY A 66 -11.16 -1.42 4.86
C GLY A 66 -10.93 -0.01 4.31
N SER A 67 -11.35 0.29 3.08
CA SER A 67 -11.16 1.63 2.49
C SER A 67 -11.93 2.73 3.23
N HIS A 68 -12.94 2.39 4.05
CA HIS A 68 -13.60 3.35 4.94
C HIS A 68 -12.71 3.80 6.11
N LEU A 69 -11.67 3.03 6.45
CA LEU A 69 -10.63 3.42 7.42
C LEU A 69 -9.59 4.35 6.79
N PHE A 70 -9.64 4.51 5.47
CA PHE A 70 -8.79 5.48 4.79
C PHE A 70 -9.18 6.88 5.27
N PRO A 71 -8.23 7.71 5.75
CA PRO A 71 -8.57 8.99 6.34
C PRO A 71 -9.37 9.85 5.35
N ALA A 72 -10.63 10.15 5.72
CA ALA A 72 -11.56 10.90 4.86
C ALA A 72 -10.98 12.26 4.44
N GLU A 73 -10.13 12.85 5.29
CA GLU A 73 -9.40 14.08 5.00
C GLU A 73 -8.47 13.95 3.80
N ILE A 74 -7.81 12.81 3.60
CA ILE A 74 -6.94 12.58 2.43
C ILE A 74 -7.77 12.48 1.16
N LEU A 75 -8.93 11.80 1.23
CA LEU A 75 -9.88 11.74 0.12
C LEU A 75 -10.43 13.14 -0.21
N ARG A 76 -10.69 13.96 0.80
CA ARG A 76 -11.12 15.35 0.65
C ARG A 76 -10.00 16.19 0.01
N LEU A 77 -8.77 16.12 0.51
CA LEU A 77 -7.58 16.77 -0.05
C LEU A 77 -7.33 16.36 -1.49
N ARG A 78 -7.46 15.07 -1.83
CA ARG A 78 -7.32 14.58 -3.21
C ARG A 78 -8.41 15.12 -4.14
N LYS A 79 -9.64 15.33 -3.65
CA LYS A 79 -10.70 16.00 -4.41
C LYS A 79 -10.42 17.49 -4.57
N LEU A 80 -9.99 18.17 -3.51
CA LEU A 80 -9.68 19.60 -3.51
C LEU A 80 -8.45 19.93 -4.37
N ALA A 81 -7.43 19.08 -4.39
CA ALA A 81 -6.23 19.21 -5.21
C ALA A 81 -6.50 19.21 -6.73
N LYS A 82 -7.70 18.83 -7.17
CA LYS A 82 -8.12 18.95 -8.58
C LYS A 82 -8.50 20.38 -8.98
N VAL A 83 -8.86 21.20 -8.00
CA VAL A 83 -9.43 22.55 -8.20
C VAL A 83 -8.54 23.62 -7.58
N ASP A 84 -7.88 23.33 -6.46
CA ASP A 84 -7.02 24.26 -5.72
C ASP A 84 -5.54 23.85 -5.80
N GLU A 85 -4.70 24.78 -6.24
CA GLU A 85 -3.25 24.61 -6.37
C GLU A 85 -2.56 24.45 -5.01
N LYS A 86 -3.02 25.14 -3.96
CA LYS A 86 -2.46 25.01 -2.61
C LYS A 86 -2.70 23.61 -2.04
N ALA A 87 -3.93 23.11 -2.19
CA ALA A 87 -4.28 21.74 -1.79
C ALA A 87 -3.43 20.70 -2.55
N ARG A 88 -3.10 20.98 -3.81
CA ARG A 88 -2.25 20.11 -4.64
C ARG A 88 -0.79 20.08 -4.17
N VAL A 89 -0.21 21.23 -3.83
CA VAL A 89 1.15 21.31 -3.28
C VAL A 89 1.22 20.57 -1.95
N LEU A 90 0.21 20.76 -1.10
CA LEU A 90 0.13 20.12 0.22
C LEU A 90 0.03 18.59 0.09
N LEU A 91 -0.86 18.11 -0.79
CA LEU A 91 -0.99 16.68 -1.09
C LEU A 91 0.33 16.10 -1.61
N LYS A 92 1.02 16.78 -2.53
CA LYS A 92 2.33 16.33 -3.01
C LYS A 92 3.38 16.28 -1.92
N GLY A 93 3.39 17.25 -1.00
CA GLY A 93 4.30 17.26 0.16
C GLY A 93 4.10 16.01 1.03
N LEU A 94 2.86 15.76 1.44
CA LEU A 94 2.46 14.58 2.22
C LEU A 94 2.75 13.27 1.48
N GLU A 95 2.42 13.19 0.19
CA GLU A 95 2.74 12.01 -0.63
C GLU A 95 4.27 11.80 -0.73
N SER A 96 5.07 12.86 -0.84
CA SER A 96 6.53 12.73 -0.84
C SER A 96 7.11 12.31 0.52
N GLU A 97 6.47 12.71 1.61
CA GLU A 97 6.92 12.38 2.96
C GLU A 97 6.57 10.94 3.33
N PHE A 98 5.32 10.53 3.10
CA PHE A 98 4.78 9.24 3.56
C PHE A 98 4.69 8.16 2.48
N LEU A 99 4.54 8.52 1.19
CA LEU A 99 4.40 7.55 0.09
C LEU A 99 5.64 7.47 -0.82
N SER A 100 6.72 8.18 -0.50
CA SER A 100 7.97 8.05 -1.24
C SER A 100 8.51 6.63 -1.14
N VAL A 101 9.14 6.16 -2.22
CA VAL A 101 9.78 4.85 -2.28
C VAL A 101 10.80 4.69 -1.15
N LYS A 102 11.51 5.78 -0.80
CA LYS A 102 12.46 5.78 0.32
C LYS A 102 11.75 5.46 1.63
N THR A 103 10.67 6.17 1.94
CA THR A 103 9.85 5.96 3.13
C THR A 103 9.22 4.57 3.15
N ALA A 104 8.75 4.08 2.00
CA ALA A 104 8.20 2.73 1.89
C ALA A 104 9.24 1.66 2.26
N VAL A 105 10.51 1.83 1.87
CA VAL A 105 11.59 0.89 2.20
C VAL A 105 12.06 1.04 3.65
N THR A 106 12.20 2.26 4.17
CA THR A 106 12.76 2.50 5.52
C THR A 106 11.73 2.38 6.63
N THR A 107 10.50 2.79 6.37
CA THR A 107 9.43 2.92 7.38
C THR A 107 8.43 1.77 7.28
N TYR A 108 8.20 1.25 6.07
CA TYR A 108 7.22 0.18 5.83
C TYR A 108 7.81 -1.10 5.21
N PRO A 109 8.91 -1.65 5.77
CA PRO A 109 9.63 -2.77 5.15
C PRO A 109 8.80 -4.05 5.10
N ILE A 110 7.95 -4.30 6.09
CA ILE A 110 7.12 -5.52 6.16
C ILE A 110 6.07 -5.51 5.05
N PHE A 111 5.43 -4.36 4.82
CA PHE A 111 4.52 -4.17 3.69
C PHE A 111 5.18 -4.51 2.36
N LEU A 112 6.36 -3.94 2.14
CA LEU A 112 7.08 -4.11 0.89
C LEU A 112 7.51 -5.56 0.70
N ILE A 113 8.11 -6.19 1.71
CA ILE A 113 8.54 -7.59 1.65
C ILE A 113 7.34 -8.51 1.42
N GLY A 114 6.25 -8.35 2.18
CA GLY A 114 5.07 -9.20 2.07
C GLY A 114 4.41 -9.13 0.69
N TYR A 115 4.21 -7.92 0.16
CA TYR A 115 3.61 -7.75 -1.17
C TYR A 115 4.54 -8.18 -2.30
N VAL A 116 5.84 -7.88 -2.22
CA VAL A 116 6.81 -8.29 -3.23
C VAL A 116 6.92 -9.81 -3.26
N LEU A 117 6.97 -10.47 -2.10
CA LEU A 117 7.05 -11.94 -2.03
C LEU A 117 5.78 -12.59 -2.60
N LEU A 118 4.60 -12.11 -2.19
CA LEU A 118 3.33 -12.62 -2.71
C LEU A 118 3.19 -12.40 -4.22
N GLY A 119 3.59 -11.22 -4.71
CA GLY A 119 3.62 -10.90 -6.13
C GLY A 119 4.62 -11.78 -6.89
N ALA A 120 5.82 -11.98 -6.37
CA ALA A 120 6.82 -12.86 -6.97
C ALA A 120 6.29 -14.29 -7.13
N ILE A 121 5.57 -14.81 -6.14
CA ILE A 121 4.92 -16.14 -6.24
C ILE A 121 3.82 -16.12 -7.30
N ALA A 122 2.92 -15.12 -7.29
CA ALA A 122 1.82 -15.04 -8.25
C ALA A 122 2.28 -14.91 -9.72
N PHE A 123 3.37 -14.18 -9.95
CA PHE A 123 3.95 -13.95 -11.29
C PHE A 123 5.14 -14.86 -11.62
N SER A 124 5.46 -15.81 -10.74
CA SER A 124 6.61 -16.71 -10.93
C SER A 124 6.64 -17.46 -12.28
N PRO A 125 5.51 -17.87 -12.92
CA PRO A 125 5.56 -18.50 -14.24
C PRO A 125 6.02 -17.57 -15.37
N VAL A 126 5.88 -16.26 -15.19
CA VAL A 126 6.35 -15.23 -16.12
C VAL A 126 7.80 -14.89 -15.81
N LEU A 127 8.13 -14.72 -14.53
CA LEU A 127 9.48 -14.44 -14.04
C LEU A 127 10.48 -15.55 -14.36
N SER A 128 10.06 -16.82 -14.29
CA SER A 128 10.92 -17.98 -14.60
C SER A 128 11.35 -18.04 -16.07
N LYS A 129 10.60 -17.42 -16.98
CA LYS A 129 10.97 -17.28 -18.39
C LYS A 129 12.09 -16.25 -18.62
N VAL A 130 12.24 -15.30 -17.69
CA VAL A 130 13.22 -14.21 -17.76
C VAL A 130 14.44 -14.51 -16.91
N ILE A 131 14.26 -15.20 -15.79
CA ILE A 131 15.32 -15.55 -14.83
C ILE A 131 15.35 -17.08 -14.67
N PRO A 132 16.25 -17.79 -15.38
CA PRO A 132 16.39 -19.23 -15.23
C PRO A 132 16.88 -19.56 -13.81
N GLY A 133 16.08 -20.31 -13.05
CA GLY A 133 16.35 -20.69 -11.65
C GLY A 133 15.23 -20.36 -10.67
N LEU A 134 14.30 -19.47 -11.05
CA LEU A 134 13.15 -19.11 -10.21
C LEU A 134 12.05 -20.20 -10.17
N GLY A 135 11.90 -20.98 -11.25
CA GLY A 135 10.90 -22.06 -11.32
C GLY A 135 11.10 -23.16 -10.26
N THR A 136 12.35 -23.52 -9.99
CA THR A 136 12.73 -24.60 -9.07
C THR A 136 12.34 -24.33 -7.61
N TYR A 137 12.29 -23.06 -7.20
CA TYR A 137 11.95 -22.66 -5.83
C TYR A 137 10.46 -22.40 -5.62
N VAL A 138 9.71 -22.15 -6.70
CA VAL A 138 8.27 -21.82 -6.64
C VAL A 138 7.40 -23.00 -7.12
N GLY A 139 8.00 -24.17 -7.37
CA GLY A 139 7.27 -25.39 -7.74
C GLY A 139 6.60 -25.32 -9.11
N ILE A 140 7.24 -24.62 -10.07
CA ILE A 140 6.81 -24.53 -11.48
C ILE A 140 7.75 -25.36 -12.35
#